data_AF-A0A7M7JR75-F1
#
_entry.id   AF-A0A7M7JR75-F1
#
_cell.length_a   1.000
_cell.length_b   1.000
_cell.length_c   1.000
_cell.angle_alpha   90.00
_cell.angle_beta   90.00
_cell.angle_gamma   90.00
#
_symmetry.space_group_name_H-M   'P 1'
#
loop_
_entity.id
_entity.type
_entity.pdbx_description
1 polymer ?
#
loop_
_entity_poly.entity_id
_entity_poly.type
_entity_poly.pdbx_seq_one_letter_code
_entity_poly.pdbx_strand_id
1 'polypeptide(L)'
;MHLSFEMQFIGDGDQCLHIVVGPAGHYIIFLMYNEQLSMKDDLRMAYDSKVSYFPPYWKATIKIPLEYFPKNVKKFNAASRHGLRHRRSMDVLYVDAEPLPSHFTSPPFRTAQSINFEKVLLTYDNTKVSKVWERAIDEYRNAPHDTSSPVTGSAYGGPLVGALFLAYTSAYVAFIKYM
;
A
#
# COMPACT_ATOMS: atom_id res chain seq x y z
N MET A 1 19.17 -3.19 7.22
CA MET A 1 18.75 -2.49 5.99
C MET A 1 17.23 -2.58 5.94
N HIS A 2 16.50 -1.46 5.98
CA HIS A 2 15.06 -1.50 5.76
C HIS A 2 14.86 -1.49 4.25
N LEU A 3 14.35 -2.59 3.71
CA LEU A 3 14.09 -2.74 2.29
C LEU A 3 12.66 -3.24 2.17
N SER A 4 11.81 -2.45 1.54
CA SER A 4 10.45 -2.83 1.22
C SER A 4 10.13 -2.56 -0.23
N PHE A 5 9.22 -3.35 -0.78
CA PHE A 5 8.59 -3.10 -2.05
C PHE A 5 7.11 -2.85 -1.83
N GLU A 6 6.57 -1.88 -2.56
CA GLU A 6 5.20 -1.42 -2.39
C GLU A 6 4.50 -1.41 -3.73
N MET A 7 3.24 -1.83 -3.72
CA MET A 7 2.40 -1.92 -4.92
C MET A 7 1.05 -1.30 -4.62
N GLN A 8 0.54 -0.53 -5.57
CA GLN A 8 -0.77 0.11 -5.48
C GLN A 8 -1.58 -0.24 -6.72
N PHE A 9 -2.78 -0.77 -6.50
CA PHE A 9 -3.76 -1.07 -7.54
C PHE A 9 -5.00 -0.22 -7.30
N ILE A 10 -5.31 0.66 -8.24
CA ILE A 10 -6.36 1.68 -8.08
C ILE A 10 -7.52 1.35 -9.02
N GLY A 11 -8.72 1.30 -8.44
CA GLY A 11 -9.97 1.03 -9.13
C GLY A 11 -10.92 2.24 -9.13
N ASP A 12 -12.20 1.95 -9.20
CA ASP A 12 -13.29 2.92 -9.11
C ASP A 12 -13.65 3.24 -7.65
N GLY A 13 -14.35 4.36 -7.45
CA GLY A 13 -14.89 4.75 -6.14
C GLY A 13 -13.82 5.01 -5.08
N ASP A 14 -12.70 5.63 -5.48
CA ASP A 14 -11.56 5.95 -4.62
C ASP A 14 -11.00 4.75 -3.83
N GLN A 15 -11.16 3.55 -4.39
CA GLN A 15 -10.64 2.31 -3.82
C GLN A 15 -9.22 2.05 -4.31
N CYS A 16 -8.33 1.73 -3.37
CA CYS A 16 -6.97 1.32 -3.68
C CYS A 16 -6.52 0.17 -2.78
N LEU A 17 -6.07 -0.92 -3.41
CA LEU A 17 -5.32 -1.97 -2.73
C LEU A 17 -3.85 -1.55 -2.66
N HIS A 18 -3.32 -1.37 -1.46
CA HIS A 18 -1.90 -1.07 -1.25
C HIS A 18 -1.25 -2.18 -0.44
N ILE A 19 -0.21 -2.77 -1.03
CA ILE A 19 0.52 -3.89 -0.45
C ILE A 19 1.95 -3.45 -0.23
N VAL A 20 2.45 -3.65 0.99
CA VAL A 20 3.86 -3.46 1.36
C VAL A 20 4.44 -4.81 1.69
N VAL A 21 5.59 -5.15 1.12
CA VAL A 21 6.28 -6.41 1.38
C VAL A 21 7.75 -6.19 1.69
N GLY A 22 8.35 -7.11 2.44
CA GLY A 22 9.78 -7.10 2.73
C GLY A 22 10.44 -8.47 2.59
N PRO A 23 11.78 -8.50 2.55
CA PRO A 23 12.57 -9.66 2.12
C PRO A 23 12.46 -10.90 3.01
N ALA A 24 11.94 -10.76 4.23
CA ALA A 24 11.82 -11.84 5.22
C ALA A 24 10.43 -12.48 5.26
N GLY A 25 9.61 -12.33 4.21
CA GLY A 25 8.27 -12.92 4.19
C GLY A 25 7.16 -12.07 4.79
N HIS A 26 7.50 -10.92 5.40
CA HIS A 26 6.51 -10.05 6.01
C HIS A 26 5.84 -9.16 4.96
N TYR A 27 4.54 -8.94 5.15
CA TYR A 27 3.74 -8.05 4.34
C TYR A 27 2.68 -7.35 5.19
N ILE A 28 2.20 -6.22 4.67
CA ILE A 28 1.06 -5.48 5.20
C ILE A 28 0.14 -5.18 4.01
N ILE A 29 -1.17 -5.35 4.22
CA ILE A 29 -2.20 -5.06 3.23
C ILE A 29 -3.05 -3.92 3.76
N PHE A 30 -3.24 -2.92 2.92
CA PHE A 30 -4.14 -1.81 3.16
C PHE A 30 -5.23 -1.81 2.10
N LEU A 31 -6.47 -1.68 2.57
CA LEU A 31 -7.61 -1.33 1.73
C LEU A 31 -7.89 0.15 1.99
N MET A 32 -7.66 0.98 0.98
CA MET A 32 -7.90 2.41 1.05
C MET A 32 -9.21 2.75 0.36
N TYR A 33 -10.01 3.58 1.01
CA TYR A 33 -11.27 4.09 0.50
C TYR A 33 -11.36 5.58 0.86
N ASN A 34 -11.64 6.45 -0.13
CA ASN A 34 -11.68 7.91 0.05
C ASN A 34 -10.41 8.47 0.73
N GLU A 35 -9.23 8.03 0.27
CA GLU A 35 -7.92 8.41 0.83
C GLU A 35 -7.67 8.01 2.30
N GLN A 36 -8.63 7.36 2.97
CA GLN A 36 -8.41 6.83 4.31
C GLN A 36 -7.87 5.40 4.27
N LEU A 37 -6.95 5.13 5.19
CA LEU A 37 -6.23 3.88 5.30
C LEU A 37 -6.96 2.95 6.27
N SER A 38 -7.41 1.79 5.79
CA SER A 38 -7.79 0.68 6.66
C SER A 38 -6.73 -0.42 6.56
N MET A 39 -5.91 -0.56 7.61
CA MET A 39 -4.99 -1.69 7.73
C MET A 39 -5.79 -2.96 7.97
N LYS A 40 -5.52 -4.00 7.18
CA LYS A 40 -6.16 -5.30 7.33
C LYS A 40 -5.11 -6.34 7.75
N ASP A 41 -5.25 -6.82 8.97
CA ASP A 41 -4.38 -7.83 9.58
C ASP A 41 -4.90 -9.27 9.37
N ASP A 42 -6.15 -9.41 8.97
CA ASP A 42 -6.82 -10.69 8.69
C ASP A 42 -6.64 -11.18 7.24
N LEU A 43 -6.24 -10.30 6.31
CA LEU A 43 -6.01 -10.65 4.92
C LEU A 43 -4.69 -11.39 4.72
N ARG A 44 -4.75 -12.51 3.99
CA ARG A 44 -3.62 -13.43 3.77
C ARG A 44 -3.28 -13.54 2.29
N MET A 45 -2.00 -13.61 1.99
CA MET A 45 -1.48 -13.85 0.64
C MET A 45 -0.39 -14.91 0.70
N ALA A 46 -0.27 -15.69 -0.37
CA ALA A 46 0.88 -16.59 -0.50
C ALA A 46 2.11 -15.76 -0.89
N TYR A 47 3.20 -15.97 -0.16
CA TYR A 47 4.42 -15.20 -0.30
C TYR A 47 5.62 -16.13 -0.24
N ASP A 48 6.43 -16.15 -1.30
CA ASP A 48 7.70 -16.86 -1.37
C ASP A 48 8.82 -15.86 -1.66
N SER A 49 9.83 -15.77 -0.80
CA SER A 49 10.99 -14.88 -0.99
C SER A 49 12.30 -15.61 -0.85
N LYS A 50 13.27 -15.15 -1.66
CA LYS A 50 14.67 -15.58 -1.60
C LYS A 50 15.55 -14.35 -1.46
N VAL A 51 16.41 -14.37 -0.45
CA VAL A 51 17.40 -13.33 -0.18
C VAL A 51 18.78 -13.85 -0.57
N SER A 52 19.51 -13.07 -1.36
CA SER A 52 20.92 -13.25 -1.65
C SER A 52 21.70 -12.15 -0.96
N TYR A 53 22.83 -12.51 -0.35
CA TYR A 53 23.71 -11.56 0.34
C TYR A 53 24.92 -11.16 -0.52
N PHE A 54 25.22 -11.92 -1.58
CA PHE A 54 26.40 -11.71 -2.43
C PHE A 54 26.10 -12.02 -3.91
N PRO A 55 25.76 -11.01 -4.74
CA PRO A 55 25.47 -9.62 -4.38
C PRO A 55 24.17 -9.49 -3.56
N PRO A 56 23.98 -8.39 -2.82
CA PRO A 56 22.79 -8.18 -2.01
C PRO A 56 21.57 -7.89 -2.89
N TYR A 57 20.67 -8.86 -2.99
CA TYR A 57 19.36 -8.68 -3.63
C TYR A 57 18.35 -9.62 -3.00
N TRP A 58 17.07 -9.38 -3.25
CA TRP A 58 16.03 -10.34 -2.93
C TRP A 58 15.02 -10.39 -4.06
N LYS A 59 14.35 -11.53 -4.18
CA LYS A 59 13.25 -11.74 -5.10
C LYS A 59 12.10 -12.35 -4.33
N ALA A 60 10.88 -11.92 -4.64
CA ALA A 60 9.69 -12.59 -4.15
C ALA A 60 8.71 -12.89 -5.27
N THR A 61 7.90 -13.92 -5.04
CA THR A 61 6.70 -14.24 -5.79
C THR A 61 5.52 -14.14 -4.83
N ILE A 62 4.55 -13.31 -5.19
CA ILE A 62 3.39 -13.00 -4.36
C ILE A 62 2.15 -13.43 -5.12
N LYS A 63 1.25 -14.18 -4.47
CA LYS A 63 -0.06 -14.51 -5.03
C LYS A 63 -1.12 -13.74 -4.26
N ILE A 64 -1.69 -12.74 -4.92
CA ILE A 64 -2.73 -11.86 -4.38
C ILE A 64 -4.09 -12.50 -4.72
N PRO A 65 -4.94 -12.80 -3.73
CA PRO A 65 -6.32 -13.22 -3.97
C PRO A 65 -7.07 -12.19 -4.82
N LEU A 66 -7.83 -12.67 -5.80
CA LEU A 66 -8.44 -11.79 -6.81
C LEU A 66 -9.48 -10.86 -6.18
N GLU A 67 -10.14 -11.30 -5.11
CA GLU A 67 -11.10 -10.54 -4.33
C GLU A 67 -10.51 -9.34 -3.57
N TYR A 68 -9.19 -9.22 -3.48
CA TYR A 68 -8.55 -8.05 -2.85
C TYR A 68 -8.45 -6.87 -3.80
N PHE A 69 -8.53 -7.12 -5.11
CA PHE A 69 -8.50 -6.05 -6.09
C PHE A 69 -9.77 -5.20 -6.01
N PRO A 70 -9.65 -3.86 -6.09
CA PRO A 70 -10.81 -3.00 -6.09
C PRO A 70 -11.64 -3.18 -7.36
N LYS A 71 -12.88 -2.70 -7.32
CA LYS A 71 -13.75 -2.71 -8.50
C LYS A 71 -13.08 -1.95 -9.65
N ASN A 72 -13.10 -2.50 -10.85
CA ASN A 72 -12.59 -1.89 -12.09
C ASN A 72 -11.16 -1.34 -11.95
N VAL A 73 -10.23 -2.16 -11.42
CA VAL A 73 -8.80 -1.80 -11.38
C VAL A 73 -8.32 -1.34 -12.75
N LYS A 74 -7.76 -0.14 -12.80
CA LYS A 74 -7.36 0.54 -14.04
C LYS A 74 -5.99 1.19 -13.97
N LYS A 75 -5.47 1.47 -12.77
CA LYS A 75 -4.15 2.08 -12.61
C LYS A 75 -3.27 1.30 -11.64
N PHE A 76 -1.98 1.43 -11.83
CA PHE A 76 -0.97 0.81 -10.99
C PHE A 76 0.26 1.67 -10.82
N ASN A 77 0.89 1.53 -9.65
CA ASN A 77 2.25 1.95 -9.45
C ASN A 77 2.95 1.02 -8.46
N ALA A 78 4.28 1.08 -8.45
CA ALA A 78 5.08 0.40 -7.46
C ALA A 78 6.30 1.23 -7.08
N ALA A 79 6.82 0.99 -5.89
CA ALA A 79 8.02 1.64 -5.41
C ALA A 79 8.89 0.68 -4.58
N SER A 80 10.19 0.86 -4.63
CA SER A 80 11.11 0.28 -3.67
C SER A 80 11.55 1.35 -2.67
N ARG A 81 11.47 1.05 -1.38
CA ARG A 81 12.01 1.90 -0.32
C ARG A 81 13.22 1.23 0.31
N HIS A 82 14.32 1.96 0.39
CA HIS A 82 15.58 1.44 0.91
C HIS A 82 16.34 2.48 1.72
N GLY A 83 17.40 2.04 2.42
CA GLY A 83 18.21 2.89 3.28
C GLY A 83 17.73 2.94 4.75
N LEU A 84 18.27 3.88 5.52
CA LEU A 84 18.01 4.00 6.96
C LEU A 84 17.76 5.46 7.35
N ARG A 85 16.67 5.71 8.09
CA ARG A 85 16.32 7.02 8.68
C ARG A 85 16.45 8.15 7.65
N HIS A 86 17.39 9.07 7.87
CA HIS A 86 17.66 10.26 7.05
C HIS A 86 18.29 9.94 5.68
N ARG A 87 18.69 8.68 5.43
CA ARG A 87 19.16 8.18 4.13
C ARG A 87 18.14 7.26 3.47
N ARG A 88 16.86 7.40 3.80
CA ARG A 88 15.81 6.61 3.16
C ARG A 88 15.58 7.17 1.76
N SER A 89 15.69 6.30 0.76
CA SER A 89 15.42 6.60 -0.64
C SER A 89 14.20 5.81 -1.10
N MET A 90 13.54 6.32 -2.14
CA MET A 90 12.40 5.66 -2.76
C MET A 90 12.56 5.73 -4.28
N ASP A 91 12.59 4.57 -4.92
CA ASP A 91 12.61 4.46 -6.37
C ASP A 91 11.22 4.04 -6.82
N VAL A 92 10.58 4.83 -7.68
CA VAL A 92 9.20 4.64 -8.13
C VAL A 92 9.19 4.18 -9.58
N LEU A 93 8.33 3.21 -9.90
CA LEU A 93 8.18 2.68 -11.25
C LEU A 93 7.68 3.74 -12.23
N TYR A 94 6.66 4.50 -11.83
CA TYR A 94 6.12 5.62 -12.59
C TYR A 94 6.23 6.91 -11.78
N VAL A 95 6.98 7.87 -12.33
CA VAL A 95 7.18 9.21 -11.79
C VAL A 95 6.29 10.22 -12.52
N ASP A 96 5.95 11.31 -11.84
CA ASP A 96 5.32 12.46 -12.49
C ASP A 96 6.36 13.20 -13.36
N ALA A 97 5.88 14.06 -14.26
CA ALA A 97 6.75 15.01 -14.96
C ALA A 97 7.36 16.04 -13.99
N GLU A 98 6.66 16.31 -12.88
CA GLU A 98 7.13 17.17 -11.81
C GLU A 98 8.07 16.43 -10.84
N PRO A 99 9.16 17.07 -10.40
CA PRO A 99 10.07 16.48 -9.44
C PRO A 99 9.32 16.11 -8.15
N LEU A 100 9.47 14.85 -7.75
CA LEU A 100 8.98 14.35 -6.48
C LEU A 100 9.55 15.22 -5.34
N PRO A 101 8.72 15.85 -4.46
CA PRO A 101 9.20 16.50 -3.25
C PRO A 101 10.19 15.64 -2.47
N SER A 102 11.18 16.29 -1.85
CA SER A 102 12.32 15.65 -1.17
C SER A 102 11.93 14.67 -0.06
N HIS A 103 10.68 14.74 0.42
CA HIS A 103 10.13 13.87 1.44
C HIS A 103 8.72 13.41 1.06
N PHE A 104 8.55 12.10 0.87
CA PHE A 104 7.25 11.46 0.73
C PHE A 104 6.99 10.50 1.88
N THR A 105 5.82 10.64 2.50
CA THR A 105 5.30 9.70 3.49
C THR A 105 4.68 8.47 2.82
N SER A 106 4.15 8.62 1.60
CA SER A 106 3.58 7.55 0.77
C SER A 106 3.85 7.84 -0.72
N PRO A 107 4.08 6.85 -1.60
CA PRO A 107 4.15 7.11 -3.03
C PRO A 107 2.87 7.83 -3.49
N PRO A 108 2.99 8.87 -4.32
CA PRO A 108 1.82 9.64 -4.74
C PRO A 108 0.94 8.82 -5.67
N PHE A 109 -0.32 8.57 -5.27
CA PHE A 109 -1.34 7.96 -6.14
C PHE A 109 -1.49 8.66 -7.50
N ARG A 110 -1.12 9.96 -7.55
CA ARG A 110 -1.14 10.79 -8.76
C ARG A 110 -0.29 10.22 -9.89
N THR A 111 0.76 9.46 -9.60
CA THR A 111 1.69 8.96 -10.64
C THR A 111 1.36 7.55 -11.13
N ALA A 112 0.27 6.96 -10.62
CA ALA A 112 -0.17 5.65 -11.10
C ALA A 112 -0.62 5.72 -12.56
N GLN A 113 -0.04 4.85 -13.38
CA GLN A 113 -0.33 4.79 -14.81
C GLN A 113 -1.41 3.77 -15.11
N SER A 114 -2.11 3.99 -16.23
CA SER A 114 -3.10 3.05 -16.74
C SER A 114 -2.46 1.70 -17.05
N ILE A 115 -3.09 0.62 -16.60
CA ILE A 115 -2.69 -0.73 -16.94
C ILE A 115 -3.89 -1.51 -17.48
N ASN A 116 -3.67 -2.37 -18.47
CA ASN A 116 -4.72 -3.28 -18.93
C ASN A 116 -4.80 -4.47 -17.97
N PHE A 117 -5.65 -4.33 -16.95
CA PHE A 117 -5.84 -5.34 -15.92
C PHE A 117 -6.79 -6.48 -16.34
N GLU A 118 -7.57 -6.30 -17.41
CA GLU A 118 -8.43 -7.35 -17.96
C GLU A 118 -7.63 -8.56 -18.42
N LYS A 119 -6.41 -8.33 -18.96
CA LYS A 119 -5.48 -9.41 -19.32
C LYS A 119 -4.86 -10.12 -18.12
N VAL A 120 -4.94 -9.53 -16.93
CA VAL A 120 -4.38 -10.07 -15.68
C VAL A 120 -5.46 -10.79 -14.86
N LEU A 121 -6.70 -10.30 -14.89
CA LEU A 121 -7.85 -10.84 -14.18
C LEU A 121 -8.77 -11.67 -15.08
N LEU A 122 -8.22 -12.43 -16.04
CA LEU A 122 -8.97 -13.17 -17.06
C LEU A 122 -10.10 -14.07 -16.51
N THR A 123 -10.00 -14.49 -15.24
CA THR A 123 -10.95 -15.38 -14.58
C THR A 123 -11.77 -14.70 -13.47
N TYR A 124 -11.63 -13.38 -13.26
CA TYR A 124 -12.30 -12.67 -12.17
C TYR A 124 -13.09 -11.47 -12.69
N ASP A 125 -14.39 -11.49 -12.41
CA ASP A 125 -15.29 -10.37 -12.68
C ASP A 125 -15.03 -9.23 -11.67
N ASN A 126 -14.11 -8.34 -12.02
CA ASN A 126 -13.79 -7.16 -11.22
C ASN A 126 -14.77 -6.01 -11.41
N THR A 127 -15.87 -6.18 -12.16
CA THR A 127 -16.90 -5.15 -12.31
C THR A 127 -17.77 -5.00 -11.07
N LYS A 128 -17.71 -5.99 -10.17
CA LYS A 128 -18.42 -6.03 -8.89
C LYS A 128 -17.46 -5.71 -7.76
N VAL A 129 -18.00 -5.11 -6.72
CA VAL A 129 -17.29 -4.95 -5.45
C VAL A 129 -17.24 -6.33 -4.78
N SER A 130 -16.07 -6.73 -4.27
CA SER A 130 -15.93 -8.00 -3.56
C SER A 130 -16.48 -7.90 -2.13
N LYS A 131 -16.81 -9.02 -1.50
CA LYS A 131 -17.22 -9.05 -0.08
C LYS A 131 -16.14 -8.48 0.86
N VAL A 132 -14.87 -8.64 0.49
CA VAL A 132 -13.74 -8.05 1.24
C VAL A 132 -13.83 -6.53 1.22
N TRP A 133 -14.12 -5.95 0.05
CA TRP A 133 -14.31 -4.52 -0.11
C TRP A 133 -15.63 -4.02 0.50
N GLU A 134 -16.73 -4.74 0.34
CA GLU A 134 -18.02 -4.39 0.99
C GLU A 134 -17.84 -4.28 2.51
N ARG A 135 -17.25 -5.31 3.15
CA ARG A 135 -16.94 -5.28 4.58
C ARG A 135 -16.03 -4.09 4.94
N ALA A 136 -14.97 -3.85 4.18
CA ALA A 136 -14.05 -2.76 4.47
C ALA A 136 -14.71 -1.37 4.36
N ILE A 137 -15.60 -1.19 3.38
CA ILE A 137 -16.37 0.03 3.17
C ILE A 137 -17.41 0.21 4.28
N ASP A 138 -18.09 -0.86 4.68
CA ASP A 138 -19.07 -0.80 5.77
C ASP A 138 -18.38 -0.51 7.10
N GLU A 139 -17.23 -1.13 7.39
CA GLU A 139 -16.40 -0.80 8.55
C GLU A 139 -15.98 0.67 8.55
N TYR A 140 -15.55 1.19 7.40
CA TYR A 140 -15.23 2.61 7.24
C TYR A 140 -16.44 3.50 7.55
N ARG A 141 -17.60 3.22 6.95
CA ARG A 141 -18.82 4.06 7.09
C ARG A 141 -19.37 4.06 8.51
N ASN A 142 -19.22 2.94 9.21
CA ASN A 142 -19.71 2.77 10.57
C ASN A 142 -18.66 3.12 11.64
N ALA A 143 -17.42 3.40 11.24
CA ALA A 143 -16.40 3.88 12.17
C ALA A 143 -16.83 5.24 12.73
N PRO A 144 -16.62 5.51 14.04
CA PRO A 144 -16.84 6.83 14.59
C PRO A 144 -15.94 7.84 13.88
N HIS A 145 -16.52 8.66 13.02
CA HIS A 145 -15.83 9.80 12.46
C HIS A 145 -15.91 10.93 13.49
N ASP A 146 -14.77 11.39 13.99
CA ASP A 146 -14.72 12.52 14.89
C ASP A 146 -15.20 13.78 14.14
N THR A 147 -16.46 14.19 14.37
CA THR A 147 -17.09 15.35 13.73
C THR A 147 -16.59 16.69 14.29
N SER A 148 -15.56 16.69 15.14
CA SER A 148 -15.01 17.88 15.78
C SER A 148 -13.88 18.58 14.99
N SER A 149 -13.76 18.34 13.68
CA SER A 149 -12.92 19.18 12.81
C SER A 149 -13.79 20.20 12.07
N PRO A 150 -13.61 21.51 12.30
CA PRO A 150 -14.41 22.52 11.62
C PRO A 150 -14.12 22.46 10.12
N VAL A 151 -15.19 22.36 9.33
CA VAL A 151 -15.18 22.64 7.91
C VAL A 151 -14.92 24.14 7.74
N THR A 152 -13.67 24.51 7.50
CA THR A 152 -13.33 25.77 6.82
C THR A 152 -12.79 25.43 5.45
N GLY A 153 -13.48 25.96 4.44
CA GLY A 153 -13.13 25.77 3.05
C GLY A 153 -11.72 26.24 2.73
N SER A 154 -11.08 25.48 1.85
CA SER A 154 -10.03 25.89 0.90
C SER A 154 -9.01 26.92 1.39
N ALA A 155 -7.86 26.42 1.84
CA ALA A 155 -6.56 26.70 1.23
C ALA A 155 -5.49 25.88 1.94
N TYR A 156 -4.78 25.03 1.19
CA TYR A 156 -3.47 24.45 1.52
C TYR A 156 -3.12 24.35 3.02
N GLY A 157 -3.41 23.21 3.65
CA GLY A 157 -3.02 22.92 5.03
C GLY A 157 -2.72 21.44 5.22
N GLY A 158 -1.48 21.12 5.59
CA GLY A 158 -1.00 19.75 5.85
C GLY A 158 -1.52 19.13 7.15
N PRO A 159 -0.74 18.22 7.78
CA PRO A 159 -0.83 16.80 7.53
C PRO A 159 -1.40 16.06 8.76
N LEU A 160 -2.57 15.44 8.64
CA LEU A 160 -3.05 14.47 9.64
C LEU A 160 -2.73 13.01 9.28
N VAL A 161 -2.18 12.76 8.09
CA VAL A 161 -1.78 11.42 7.64
C VAL A 161 -0.33 11.08 8.07
N GLY A 162 0.40 12.03 8.65
CA GLY A 162 1.85 11.94 8.92
C GLY A 162 2.27 11.17 10.18
N ALA A 163 1.34 10.67 11.00
CA ALA A 163 1.67 10.17 12.33
C ALA A 163 1.17 8.74 12.64
N LEU A 164 0.77 7.94 11.65
CA LEU A 164 0.70 6.49 11.87
C LEU A 164 2.07 5.87 11.63
N PHE A 165 2.88 6.04 12.67
CA PHE A 165 4.14 5.39 12.94
C PHE A 165 4.31 4.02 12.23
N LEU A 166 5.29 3.97 11.32
CA LEU A 166 6.18 2.81 11.15
C LEU A 166 7.02 2.56 12.43
N ALA A 167 6.40 2.60 13.63
CA ALA A 167 7.00 2.19 14.90
C ALA A 167 6.86 0.68 15.15
N TYR A 168 6.40 -0.09 14.17
CA TYR A 168 6.32 -1.55 14.32
C TYR A 168 7.68 -2.27 14.19
N THR A 169 8.77 -1.55 13.88
CA THR A 169 10.07 -2.19 13.57
C THR A 169 10.98 -2.45 14.78
N SER A 170 10.63 -2.06 16.00
CA SER A 170 11.38 -2.47 17.20
C SER A 170 10.81 -3.72 17.88
N ALA A 171 9.49 -3.87 17.94
CA ALA A 171 8.87 -5.00 18.63
C ALA A 171 9.00 -6.33 17.86
N TYR A 172 8.85 -6.31 16.54
CA TYR A 172 8.89 -7.54 15.73
C TYR A 172 10.32 -8.08 15.51
N VAL A 173 11.32 -7.19 15.48
CA VAL A 173 12.74 -7.59 15.40
C VAL A 173 13.21 -8.22 16.72
N ALA A 174 12.61 -7.83 17.87
CA ALA A 174 12.90 -8.50 19.13
C ALA A 174 12.37 -9.95 19.15
N PHE A 175 11.25 -10.25 18.50
CA PHE A 175 10.68 -11.60 18.50
C PHE A 175 11.50 -12.60 17.65
N ILE A 176 12.12 -12.15 16.54
CA ILE A 176 12.96 -13.01 15.69
C ILE A 176 14.37 -13.23 16.28
N LYS A 177 14.79 -12.43 17.28
CA LYS A 177 16.10 -12.61 17.93
C LYS A 177 16.11 -13.61 19.09
N TYR A 178 14.95 -14.18 19.46
CA TYR A 178 14.80 -15.10 20.60
C TYR A 178 14.16 -16.46 20.23
N MET A 179 14.16 -16.83 18.95
CA MET A 179 13.94 -18.22 18.47
C MET A 179 15.15 -18.67 17.65
#